data_AF-F2S841-F1
#
_entry.id   AF-F2S841-F1
#
_cell.length_a   1.000
_cell.length_b   1.000
_cell.length_c   1.000
_cell.angle_alpha   90.00
_cell.angle_beta   90.00
_cell.angle_gamma   90.00
#
_symmetry.space_group_name_H-M   'P 1'
#
loop_
_entity.id
_entity.type
_entity.pdbx_description
1 polymer ?
#
loop_
_entity_poly.entity_id
_entity_poly.type
_entity_poly.pdbx_seq_one_letter_code
_entity_poly.pdbx_strand_id
1 'polypeptide(L)'
;MSFRPRSPYPTPSHPDRSICHAELPRQKIFIQHPAYKDDSYTLIAFLGLDHSTGGIHHETARIACAVLAGNRWDGFLTETRTGECVKECSNSILQKSKYYFRLPDVSPDEKYPVTPSFSHYRFPQNLPSSWRDQSLPNLPESRLPRQSSLVPAPVARDSSCRVTNYTEGTEHAHLVPRSEQQWYNQNGMSKYANIRPDAEYIDDISNAILLRSDIHTLFDQKRFVIVPKADTFVIHVLASGTSLELVNCYHNVMLQPLTGVATEYLFARFAWSIFAYSTPFLMDGLARTLLLYVDDEVKVVEYSREQCRQLISGSKSRSQSPRKRQRDRIQPQPEDDEEFRGRKRRRSLGLSSLDSLGGLSTDRGESQSETDIEVNTKQVGTSNGYGCIESESGGLGSKVKQLCNAEIPSRLDKSGWTDY
;
A
#
# COMPACT_ATOMS: atom_id res chain seq x y z
N MET A 1 -34.83 -9.71 27.13
CA MET A 1 -33.51 -9.21 26.69
C MET A 1 -33.69 -7.82 26.11
N SER A 2 -33.12 -6.79 26.74
CA SER A 2 -33.18 -5.40 26.24
C SER A 2 -32.19 -5.27 25.08
N PHE A 3 -32.70 -4.97 23.87
CA PHE A 3 -31.87 -4.59 22.73
C PHE A 3 -31.26 -3.22 23.04
N ARG A 4 -30.04 -3.19 23.58
CA ARG A 4 -29.27 -1.94 23.65
C ARG A 4 -28.77 -1.62 22.24
N PRO A 5 -29.14 -0.48 21.64
CA PRO A 5 -28.54 -0.04 20.39
C PRO A 5 -27.03 0.10 20.59
N ARG A 6 -26.23 -0.34 19.61
CA ARG A 6 -24.77 -0.16 19.66
C ARG A 6 -24.48 1.33 19.80
N SER A 7 -23.54 1.67 20.67
CA SER A 7 -23.01 3.03 20.71
C SER A 7 -22.42 3.37 19.34
N PRO A 8 -22.72 4.55 18.78
CA PRO A 8 -22.10 4.98 17.53
C PRO A 8 -20.58 5.03 17.69
N TYR A 9 -19.85 4.69 16.63
CA TYR A 9 -18.41 4.88 16.60
C TYR A 9 -18.07 6.38 16.71
N PRO A 10 -16.87 6.73 17.22
CA PRO A 10 -16.45 8.11 17.31
C PRO A 10 -16.45 8.80 15.94
N THR A 11 -16.51 10.12 15.96
CA THR A 11 -16.39 10.91 14.73
C THR A 11 -15.05 10.58 14.05
N PRO A 12 -15.03 10.34 12.73
CA PRO A 12 -13.78 10.13 12.01
C PRO A 12 -12.78 11.25 12.27
N SER A 13 -11.50 10.91 12.33
CA SER A 13 -10.43 11.90 12.49
C SER A 13 -10.11 12.64 11.19
N HIS A 14 -10.63 12.17 10.04
CA HIS A 14 -10.36 12.80 8.75
C HIS A 14 -11.24 14.04 8.50
N PRO A 15 -10.67 15.13 7.96
CA PRO A 15 -11.42 16.32 7.61
C PRO A 15 -12.08 16.17 6.23
N ASP A 16 -13.11 15.31 6.08
CA ASP A 16 -13.89 15.14 4.82
C ASP A 16 -14.72 16.39 4.44
N ARG A 17 -14.32 17.58 4.91
CA ARG A 17 -14.93 18.87 4.61
C ARG A 17 -14.13 19.54 3.48
N SER A 18 -14.50 19.23 2.24
CA SER A 18 -14.19 19.93 0.98
C SER A 18 -12.80 20.59 0.80
N ILE A 19 -12.06 20.09 -0.21
CA ILE A 19 -10.85 20.66 -0.85
C ILE A 19 -9.80 21.20 0.13
N CYS A 20 -8.92 20.31 0.57
CA CYS A 20 -7.68 20.70 1.23
C CYS A 20 -6.68 21.26 0.19
N HIS A 21 -6.56 22.60 0.16
CA HIS A 21 -5.61 23.35 -0.70
C HIS A 21 -4.17 23.41 -0.17
N ALA A 22 -3.83 22.64 0.86
CA ALA A 22 -2.48 22.69 1.44
C ALA A 22 -1.43 22.16 0.45
N GLU A 23 -0.42 22.98 0.16
CA GLU A 23 0.79 22.54 -0.53
C GLU A 23 1.55 21.57 0.37
N LEU A 24 1.62 20.31 -0.05
CA LEU A 24 2.34 19.28 0.68
C LEU A 24 3.83 19.34 0.32
N PRO A 25 4.74 19.21 1.30
CA PRO A 25 6.14 18.95 1.03
C PRO A 25 6.25 17.65 0.23
N ARG A 26 6.59 17.75 -1.06
CA ARG A 26 6.71 16.60 -1.97
C ARG A 26 8.06 15.90 -1.84
N GLN A 27 8.63 15.89 -0.63
CA GLN A 27 9.91 15.23 -0.42
C GLN A 27 9.72 13.73 -0.65
N LYS A 28 10.46 13.18 -1.61
CA LYS A 28 10.58 11.74 -1.77
C LYS A 28 11.74 11.24 -0.92
N ILE A 29 11.52 10.10 -0.30
CA ILE A 29 12.50 9.44 0.54
C ILE A 29 12.84 8.12 -0.15
N PHE A 30 14.07 8.03 -0.63
CA PHE A 30 14.58 6.90 -1.37
C PHE A 30 15.34 6.00 -0.43
N ILE A 31 14.98 4.72 -0.39
CA ILE A 31 15.74 3.70 0.31
C ILE A 31 16.45 2.87 -0.74
N GLN A 32 17.78 2.85 -0.66
CA GLN A 32 18.65 2.18 -1.60
C GLN A 32 19.14 0.84 -1.06
N HIS A 33 19.50 -0.04 -1.99
CA HIS A 33 20.25 -1.24 -1.69
C HIS A 33 21.77 -0.91 -1.73
N PRO A 34 22.55 -1.21 -0.69
CA PRO A 34 23.92 -0.72 -0.51
C PRO A 34 24.93 -1.21 -1.57
N ALA A 35 24.79 -2.44 -2.07
CA ALA A 35 25.71 -3.01 -3.07
C ALA A 35 25.57 -2.43 -4.49
N TYR A 36 24.46 -1.76 -4.80
CA TYR A 36 24.24 -1.17 -6.10
C TYR A 36 24.73 0.29 -6.08
N LYS A 37 25.89 0.54 -6.70
CA LYS A 37 26.68 1.77 -6.54
C LYS A 37 26.12 3.02 -7.25
N ASP A 38 25.15 2.87 -8.13
CA ASP A 38 24.55 4.00 -8.85
C ASP A 38 23.25 4.43 -8.16
N ASP A 39 23.00 5.73 -8.18
CA ASP A 39 21.85 6.35 -7.51
C ASP A 39 20.51 6.02 -8.17
N SER A 40 20.57 5.39 -9.34
CA SER A 40 19.43 4.82 -10.05
C SER A 40 18.79 3.63 -9.32
N TYR A 41 19.50 2.92 -8.44
CA TYR A 41 19.01 1.65 -7.86
C TYR A 41 18.32 1.82 -6.50
N THR A 42 17.17 2.46 -6.56
CA THR A 42 16.26 2.59 -5.41
C THR A 42 15.53 1.27 -5.17
N LEU A 43 15.65 0.72 -3.96
CA LEU A 43 14.89 -0.46 -3.54
C LEU A 43 13.39 -0.14 -3.44
N ILE A 44 13.08 0.98 -2.78
CA ILE A 44 11.72 1.53 -2.67
C ILE A 44 11.78 3.03 -2.38
N ALA A 45 10.79 3.77 -2.86
CA ALA A 45 10.63 5.20 -2.58
C ALA A 45 9.30 5.48 -1.91
N PHE A 46 9.32 6.40 -0.95
CA PHE A 46 8.13 6.85 -0.22
C PHE A 46 7.91 8.34 -0.38
N LEU A 47 6.67 8.77 -0.15
CA LEU A 47 6.36 10.17 0.07
C LEU A 47 6.61 10.52 1.54
N GLY A 48 7.33 11.62 1.75
CA GLY A 48 7.65 12.14 3.08
C GLY A 48 6.46 12.90 3.68
N LEU A 49 5.42 12.19 4.09
CA LEU A 49 4.14 12.76 4.56
C LEU A 49 3.98 12.79 6.08
N ASP A 50 4.93 12.22 6.83
CA ASP A 50 4.83 12.03 8.27
C ASP A 50 5.30 13.22 9.11
N HIS A 51 5.79 14.29 8.47
CA HIS A 51 6.20 15.51 9.14
C HIS A 51 5.98 16.74 8.26
N SER A 52 5.76 17.90 8.88
CA SER A 52 5.46 19.17 8.20
C SER A 52 6.57 19.65 7.27
N THR A 53 7.81 19.25 7.51
CA THR A 53 8.98 19.55 6.66
C THR A 53 9.33 18.43 5.69
N GLY A 54 8.51 17.37 5.63
CA GLY A 54 8.84 16.13 4.96
C GLY A 54 9.42 15.08 5.91
N GLY A 55 9.08 13.82 5.65
CA GLY A 55 9.63 12.68 6.41
C GLY A 55 8.77 11.42 6.33
N ILE A 56 9.34 10.25 6.64
CA ILE A 56 8.59 8.99 6.77
C ILE A 56 8.82 8.36 8.14
N HIS A 57 7.77 7.79 8.71
CA HIS A 57 7.84 6.97 9.91
C HIS A 57 8.87 5.85 9.77
N HIS A 58 9.88 5.85 10.64
CA HIS A 58 11.05 4.99 10.56
C HIS A 58 10.68 3.50 10.48
N GLU A 59 9.83 3.02 11.37
CA GLU A 59 9.47 1.59 11.41
C GLU A 59 8.67 1.15 10.18
N THR A 60 7.82 2.03 9.62
CA THR A 60 7.09 1.73 8.38
C THR A 60 8.05 1.53 7.21
N ALA A 61 9.02 2.44 7.06
CA ALA A 61 10.07 2.34 6.05
C ALA A 61 10.92 1.08 6.22
N ARG A 62 11.38 0.80 7.46
CA ARG A 62 12.24 -0.33 7.79
C ARG A 62 11.55 -1.67 7.52
N ILE A 63 10.29 -1.83 7.93
CA ILE A 63 9.54 -3.07 7.72
C ILE A 63 9.25 -3.28 6.23
N ALA A 64 8.94 -2.23 5.46
CA ALA A 64 8.76 -2.36 4.02
C ALA A 64 10.03 -2.93 3.35
N CYS A 65 11.20 -2.43 3.71
CA CYS A 65 12.47 -2.96 3.20
C CYS A 65 12.73 -4.39 3.66
N ALA A 66 12.45 -4.70 4.92
CA ALA A 66 12.61 -6.05 5.45
C ALA A 66 11.68 -7.07 4.75
N VAL A 67 10.44 -6.67 4.39
CA VAL A 67 9.54 -7.49 3.55
C VAL A 67 10.17 -7.77 2.20
N LEU A 68 10.72 -6.75 1.53
CA LEU A 68 11.39 -6.91 0.23
C LEU A 68 12.64 -7.80 0.34
N ALA A 69 13.35 -7.76 1.47
CA ALA A 69 14.51 -8.59 1.75
C ALA A 69 14.14 -9.99 2.31
N GLY A 70 12.91 -10.47 2.12
CA GLY A 70 12.51 -11.81 2.54
C GLY A 70 12.28 -11.96 4.04
N ASN A 71 11.65 -10.97 4.67
CA ASN A 71 11.34 -10.93 6.11
C ASN A 71 12.57 -10.80 7.03
N ARG A 72 13.64 -10.13 6.56
CA ARG A 72 14.84 -9.84 7.35
C ARG A 72 14.60 -8.72 8.36
N TRP A 73 13.89 -9.04 9.44
CA TRP A 73 13.51 -8.09 10.51
C TRP A 73 14.68 -7.51 11.29
N ASP A 74 15.85 -8.16 11.19
CA ASP A 74 17.12 -7.71 11.76
C ASP A 74 17.81 -6.62 10.91
N GLY A 75 17.28 -6.32 9.72
CA GLY A 75 17.75 -5.23 8.90
C GLY A 75 17.44 -3.85 9.49
N PHE A 76 18.32 -2.90 9.17
CA PHE A 76 18.33 -1.55 9.72
C PHE A 76 18.60 -0.50 8.65
N LEU A 77 18.24 0.76 8.94
CA LEU A 77 18.42 1.89 8.04
C LEU A 77 19.66 2.69 8.41
N THR A 78 20.34 3.21 7.39
CA THR A 78 21.56 4.02 7.52
C THR A 78 21.50 5.21 6.57
N GLU A 79 22.12 6.33 6.95
CA GLU A 79 22.13 7.54 6.12
C GLU A 79 23.19 7.49 5.02
N THR A 80 24.23 6.69 5.23
CA THR A 80 25.31 6.46 4.26
C THR A 80 25.45 4.98 4.00
N ARG A 81 25.96 4.62 2.82
CA ARG A 81 26.09 3.23 2.35
C ARG A 81 26.77 2.29 3.36
N THR A 82 27.75 2.82 4.09
CA THR A 82 28.57 2.06 5.06
C THR A 82 28.43 2.58 6.49
N GLY A 83 27.48 3.49 6.74
CA GLY A 83 27.33 4.18 8.02
C GLY A 83 26.77 3.32 9.14
N GLU A 84 26.71 3.91 10.33
CA GLU A 84 26.03 3.31 11.48
C GLU A 84 24.51 3.32 11.30
N CYS A 85 23.85 2.44 12.05
CA CYS A 85 22.40 2.42 12.19
C CYS A 85 21.90 3.81 12.62
N VAL A 86 20.83 4.27 11.97
CA VAL A 86 20.11 5.46 12.39
C VAL A 86 19.62 5.24 13.82
N LYS A 87 20.09 6.07 14.76
CA LYS A 87 19.81 5.93 16.21
C LYS A 87 18.39 6.35 16.59
N GLU A 88 17.56 6.69 15.62
CA GLU A 88 16.20 7.12 15.86
C GLU A 88 15.33 5.94 16.34
N CYS A 89 14.38 6.20 17.24
CA CYS A 89 13.51 5.15 17.77
C CYS A 89 12.49 4.69 16.71
N SER A 90 11.81 3.56 16.92
CA SER A 90 10.83 3.03 15.94
C SER A 90 9.72 4.02 15.56
N ASN A 91 9.33 4.92 16.48
CA ASN A 91 8.30 5.95 16.25
C ASN A 91 8.83 7.28 15.70
N SER A 92 10.11 7.35 15.36
CA SER A 92 10.74 8.54 14.80
C SER A 92 10.38 8.78 13.34
N ILE A 93 10.72 9.97 12.84
CA ILE A 93 10.53 10.36 11.46
C ILE A 93 11.87 10.58 10.78
N LEU A 94 12.10 9.79 9.72
CA LEU A 94 13.24 9.92 8.84
C LEU A 94 13.05 11.09 7.89
N GLN A 95 13.89 12.12 8.00
CA GLN A 95 13.73 13.38 7.26
C GLN A 95 14.71 13.55 6.10
N LYS A 96 15.73 12.68 5.95
CA LYS A 96 16.64 12.76 4.80
C LYS A 96 15.97 12.24 3.55
N SER A 97 16.40 12.72 2.39
CA SER A 97 15.90 12.25 1.09
C SER A 97 16.39 10.83 0.75
N LYS A 98 17.44 10.35 1.42
CA LYS A 98 18.15 9.13 1.02
C LYS A 98 18.61 8.35 2.24
N TYR A 99 18.32 7.05 2.22
CA TYR A 99 18.76 6.07 3.20
C TYR A 99 19.18 4.76 2.49
N TYR A 100 19.85 3.89 3.22
CA TYR A 100 20.22 2.55 2.78
C TYR A 100 19.70 1.52 3.76
N PHE A 101 19.07 0.46 3.25
CA PHE A 101 18.69 -0.70 4.06
C PHE A 101 19.84 -1.70 4.10
N ARG A 102 20.32 -2.03 5.30
CA ARG A 102 21.46 -2.91 5.53
C ARG A 102 21.07 -4.11 6.37
N LEU A 103 21.76 -5.22 6.14
CA LEU A 103 21.67 -6.42 6.94
C LEU A 103 22.95 -6.55 7.78
N PRO A 104 22.88 -7.00 9.04
CA PRO A 104 24.01 -7.02 9.96
C PRO A 104 25.12 -8.01 9.55
N ASP A 105 24.75 -9.07 8.85
CA ASP A 105 25.61 -10.18 8.41
C ASP A 105 26.07 -10.07 6.94
N VAL A 106 25.65 -9.02 6.22
CA VAL A 106 25.97 -8.85 4.79
C VAL A 106 26.82 -7.60 4.59
N SER A 107 27.92 -7.75 3.84
CA SER A 107 28.79 -6.63 3.48
C SER A 107 28.04 -5.59 2.62
N PRO A 108 28.28 -4.28 2.77
CA PRO A 108 27.71 -3.25 1.89
C PRO A 108 28.01 -3.42 0.40
N ASP A 109 29.04 -4.20 0.05
CA ASP A 109 29.40 -4.50 -1.34
C ASP A 109 28.76 -5.79 -1.87
N GLU A 110 28.07 -6.54 -1.00
CA GLU A 110 27.40 -7.81 -1.34
C GLU A 110 25.90 -7.60 -1.58
N LYS A 111 25.40 -8.19 -2.67
CA LYS A 111 23.99 -8.11 -3.07
C LYS A 111 23.16 -9.10 -2.24
N TYR A 112 22.50 -8.65 -1.19
CA TYR A 112 21.51 -9.49 -0.51
C TYR A 112 20.32 -9.75 -1.44
N PRO A 113 19.67 -10.92 -1.32
CA PRO A 113 18.59 -11.28 -2.22
C PRO A 113 17.31 -10.49 -1.93
N VAL A 114 16.58 -10.12 -2.98
CA VAL A 114 15.30 -9.40 -2.89
C VAL A 114 14.17 -10.27 -3.45
N THR A 115 13.04 -10.34 -2.75
CA THR A 115 11.85 -11.02 -3.26
C THR A 115 11.22 -10.19 -4.39
N PRO A 116 10.97 -10.76 -5.58
CA PRO A 116 10.57 -9.97 -6.75
C PRO A 116 9.09 -9.59 -6.79
N SER A 117 8.20 -10.35 -6.17
CA SER A 117 6.77 -10.04 -6.16
C SER A 117 6.06 -10.76 -5.03
N PHE A 118 4.83 -10.35 -4.75
CA PHE A 118 4.00 -10.99 -3.74
C PHE A 118 3.76 -12.49 -4.00
N SER A 119 3.64 -12.92 -5.27
CA SER A 119 3.46 -14.35 -5.57
C SER A 119 4.68 -15.21 -5.18
N HIS A 120 5.87 -14.62 -5.08
CA HIS A 120 7.11 -15.29 -4.66
C HIS A 120 7.43 -15.06 -3.19
N TYR A 121 6.64 -14.23 -2.52
CA TYR A 121 6.83 -13.90 -1.12
C TYR A 121 6.31 -15.02 -0.23
N ARG A 122 7.06 -15.36 0.83
CA ARG A 122 6.57 -16.23 1.88
C ARG A 122 6.15 -15.41 3.08
N PHE A 123 4.96 -15.71 3.59
CA PHE A 123 4.45 -15.09 4.79
C PHE A 123 5.33 -15.49 5.98
N PRO A 124 5.75 -14.55 6.84
CA PRO A 124 6.64 -14.84 7.94
C PRO A 124 5.95 -15.74 8.98
N GLN A 125 6.74 -16.59 9.63
CA GLN A 125 6.26 -17.32 10.81
C GLN A 125 5.94 -16.38 11.97
N ASN A 126 6.74 -15.32 12.11
CA ASN A 126 6.64 -14.33 13.17
C ASN A 126 6.57 -12.92 12.59
N LEU A 127 5.52 -12.18 12.95
CA LEU A 127 5.42 -10.76 12.63
C LEU A 127 6.47 -9.93 13.40
N PRO A 128 6.90 -8.77 12.85
CA PRO A 128 7.71 -7.80 13.60
C PRO A 128 6.96 -7.32 14.86
N SER A 129 7.70 -6.96 15.91
CA SER A 129 7.15 -6.58 17.22
C SER A 129 6.08 -5.48 17.11
N SER A 130 6.36 -4.42 16.35
CA SER A 130 5.43 -3.31 16.10
C SER A 130 4.08 -3.72 15.50
N TRP A 131 3.98 -4.89 14.87
CA TRP A 131 2.72 -5.47 14.41
C TRP A 131 2.17 -6.52 15.37
N ARG A 132 3.02 -7.36 15.95
CA ARG A 132 2.62 -8.41 16.90
C ARG A 132 1.99 -7.83 18.16
N ASP A 133 2.56 -6.74 18.66
CA ASP A 133 2.16 -6.13 19.93
C ASP A 133 0.84 -5.34 19.79
N GLN A 134 0.38 -5.14 18.55
CA GLN A 134 -0.92 -4.55 18.22
C GLN A 134 -2.02 -5.61 18.29
N SER A 135 -2.39 -5.99 19.52
CA SER A 135 -3.48 -6.95 19.74
C SER A 135 -4.82 -6.32 19.34
N LEU A 136 -5.44 -6.87 18.31
CA LEU A 136 -6.81 -6.53 17.95
C LEU A 136 -7.78 -7.39 18.77
N PRO A 137 -8.87 -6.81 19.31
CA PRO A 137 -9.87 -7.57 20.05
C PRO A 137 -10.46 -8.69 19.19
N ASN A 138 -10.49 -9.91 19.72
CA ASN A 138 -11.20 -11.02 19.10
C ASN A 138 -12.71 -10.74 19.06
N LEU A 139 -13.38 -11.25 18.02
CA LEU A 139 -14.83 -11.19 17.99
C LEU A 139 -15.38 -12.21 19.01
N PRO A 140 -16.19 -11.81 19.99
CA PRO A 140 -16.80 -12.78 20.90
C PRO A 140 -17.69 -13.72 20.10
N GLU A 141 -17.59 -15.02 20.38
CA GLU A 141 -18.24 -16.12 19.65
C GLU A 141 -19.77 -15.94 19.54
N SER A 142 -20.39 -15.27 20.52
CA SER A 142 -21.81 -14.90 20.54
C SER A 142 -22.25 -13.86 19.50
N ARG A 143 -21.31 -13.15 18.87
CA ARG A 143 -21.55 -12.10 17.87
C ARG A 143 -21.28 -12.53 16.43
N LEU A 144 -20.87 -13.78 16.22
CA LEU A 144 -20.82 -14.32 14.86
C LEU A 144 -22.26 -14.40 14.33
N PRO A 145 -22.56 -13.82 13.15
CA PRO A 145 -23.87 -13.97 12.54
C PRO A 145 -24.13 -15.46 12.36
N ARG A 146 -25.28 -15.93 12.85
CA ARG A 146 -25.77 -17.25 12.45
C ARG A 146 -25.84 -17.23 10.91
N GLN A 147 -25.33 -18.27 10.25
CA GLN A 147 -25.30 -18.39 8.78
C GLN A 147 -26.67 -18.16 8.11
N SER A 148 -27.76 -18.14 8.88
CA SER A 148 -29.12 -17.82 8.46
C SER A 148 -29.44 -16.32 8.32
N SER A 149 -28.55 -15.38 8.65
CA SER A 149 -28.83 -13.95 8.46
C SER A 149 -28.60 -13.51 7.02
N LEU A 150 -29.56 -12.77 6.46
CA LEU A 150 -29.46 -12.15 5.13
C LEU A 150 -28.33 -11.11 5.02
N VAL A 151 -27.80 -10.63 6.15
CA VAL A 151 -26.73 -9.62 6.20
C VAL A 151 -25.37 -10.33 6.13
N PRO A 152 -24.48 -9.95 5.20
CA PRO A 152 -23.13 -10.48 5.15
C PRO A 152 -22.36 -10.21 6.44
N ALA A 153 -21.50 -11.16 6.84
CA ALA A 153 -20.92 -11.14 8.16
C ALA A 153 -19.97 -9.95 8.46
N PRO A 154 -19.16 -9.44 7.52
CA PRO A 154 -18.39 -8.21 7.75
C PRO A 154 -19.27 -6.98 7.98
N VAL A 155 -20.42 -6.87 7.31
CA VAL A 155 -21.40 -5.79 7.54
C VAL A 155 -21.99 -5.87 8.94
N ALA A 156 -22.37 -7.08 9.39
CA ALA A 156 -22.88 -7.28 10.75
C ALA A 156 -21.82 -6.98 11.83
N ARG A 157 -20.55 -7.25 11.54
CA ARG A 157 -19.43 -6.97 12.44
C ARG A 157 -19.12 -5.47 12.51
N ASP A 158 -18.80 -4.87 11.37
CA ASP A 158 -18.24 -3.51 11.31
C ASP A 158 -19.32 -2.43 11.36
N SER A 159 -20.52 -2.68 10.81
CA SER A 159 -21.67 -1.76 10.70
C SER A 159 -21.45 -0.43 9.95
N SER A 160 -20.21 0.03 9.80
CA SER A 160 -19.83 1.20 9.02
C SER A 160 -18.40 1.08 8.51
N CYS A 161 -18.05 1.91 7.53
CA CYS A 161 -16.70 2.01 6.98
C CYS A 161 -15.64 2.17 8.08
N ARG A 162 -14.61 1.32 8.08
CA ARG A 162 -13.51 1.35 9.07
C ARG A 162 -12.57 2.54 8.95
N VAL A 163 -12.77 3.38 7.94
CA VAL A 163 -12.02 4.62 7.73
C VAL A 163 -12.91 5.82 8.00
N THR A 164 -14.02 5.93 7.26
CA THR A 164 -14.84 7.14 7.21
C THR A 164 -16.07 7.10 8.12
N ASN A 165 -16.36 5.97 8.78
CA ASN A 165 -17.56 5.75 9.61
C ASN A 165 -18.92 5.91 8.88
N TYR A 166 -18.94 6.04 7.56
CA TYR A 166 -20.19 6.02 6.78
C TYR A 166 -20.79 4.62 6.77
N THR A 167 -22.10 4.50 6.97
CA THR A 167 -22.84 3.23 6.97
C THR A 167 -23.31 2.83 5.58
N GLU A 168 -23.64 3.81 4.74
CA GLU A 168 -24.14 3.60 3.38
C GLU A 168 -23.01 3.56 2.34
N GLY A 169 -23.24 2.87 1.23
CA GLY A 169 -22.27 2.79 0.12
C GLY A 169 -20.99 2.04 0.48
N THR A 170 -21.06 1.11 1.44
CA THR A 170 -19.92 0.31 1.88
C THR A 170 -19.86 -1.06 1.24
N GLU A 171 -18.64 -1.57 1.08
CA GLU A 171 -18.32 -2.85 0.44
C GLU A 171 -17.32 -3.64 1.30
N HIS A 172 -17.30 -4.97 1.12
CA HIS A 172 -16.30 -5.82 1.76
C HIS A 172 -14.98 -5.70 1.01
N ALA A 173 -13.96 -5.22 1.73
CA ALA A 173 -12.60 -5.16 1.23
C ALA A 173 -11.79 -6.32 1.81
N HIS A 174 -11.39 -7.26 0.95
CA HIS A 174 -10.47 -8.32 1.32
C HIS A 174 -9.08 -7.76 1.61
N LEU A 175 -8.51 -8.17 2.74
CA LEU A 175 -7.15 -7.82 3.11
C LEU A 175 -6.15 -8.62 2.26
N VAL A 176 -6.30 -9.93 2.18
CA VAL A 176 -5.67 -10.74 1.13
C VAL A 176 -6.68 -10.91 -0.01
N PRO A 177 -6.43 -10.29 -1.19
CA PRO A 177 -7.38 -10.33 -2.30
C PRO A 177 -7.63 -11.75 -2.80
N ARG A 178 -8.85 -12.00 -3.30
CA ARG A 178 -9.22 -13.27 -3.94
C ARG A 178 -8.31 -13.68 -5.10
N SER A 179 -7.72 -12.70 -5.80
CA SER A 179 -6.76 -12.97 -6.88
C SER A 179 -5.49 -13.67 -6.41
N GLU A 180 -5.21 -13.67 -5.10
CA GLU A 180 -4.03 -14.26 -4.47
C GLU A 180 -4.35 -15.58 -3.73
N GLN A 181 -5.44 -16.28 -4.08
CA GLN A 181 -5.83 -17.56 -3.47
C GLN A 181 -4.69 -18.59 -3.48
N GLN A 182 -3.92 -18.67 -4.57
CA GLN A 182 -2.79 -19.60 -4.66
C GLN A 182 -1.73 -19.29 -3.59
N TRP A 183 -1.37 -18.01 -3.44
CA TRP A 183 -0.43 -17.56 -2.41
C TRP A 183 -0.98 -17.81 -1.00
N TYR A 184 -2.28 -17.57 -0.79
CA TYR A 184 -2.97 -17.81 0.48
C TYR A 184 -2.84 -19.27 0.93
N ASN A 185 -3.10 -20.21 0.01
CA ASN A 185 -3.02 -21.65 0.29
C ASN A 185 -1.56 -22.08 0.56
N GLN A 186 -0.62 -21.65 -0.29
CA GLN A 186 0.81 -21.99 -0.15
C GLN A 186 1.43 -21.51 1.16
N ASN A 187 0.91 -20.43 1.74
CA ASN A 187 1.39 -19.88 3.01
C ASN A 187 0.56 -20.36 4.22
N GLY A 188 -0.37 -21.30 4.03
CA GLY A 188 -1.18 -21.85 5.11
C GLY A 188 -1.98 -20.77 5.83
N MET A 189 -2.45 -19.75 5.11
CA MET A 189 -3.07 -18.56 5.70
C MET A 189 -4.44 -18.83 6.33
N SER A 190 -5.03 -20.00 6.10
CA SER A 190 -6.29 -20.45 6.74
C SER A 190 -6.19 -20.57 8.26
N LYS A 191 -5.00 -20.75 8.83
CA LYS A 191 -4.80 -20.81 10.29
C LYS A 191 -5.19 -19.53 11.03
N TYR A 192 -5.30 -18.40 10.32
CA TYR A 192 -5.70 -17.10 10.87
C TYR A 192 -7.19 -16.78 10.62
N ALA A 193 -7.92 -17.69 9.97
CA ALA A 193 -9.35 -17.57 9.74
C ALA A 193 -10.13 -17.84 11.04
N ASN A 194 -11.26 -17.15 11.21
CA ASN A 194 -12.16 -17.41 12.34
C ASN A 194 -13.10 -18.60 12.08
N ILE A 195 -13.41 -18.91 10.81
CA ILE A 195 -14.19 -20.08 10.44
C ILE A 195 -13.27 -21.29 10.36
N ARG A 196 -13.80 -22.44 10.81
CA ARG A 196 -13.17 -23.75 10.99
C ARG A 196 -11.85 -23.95 10.20
N PRO A 197 -10.76 -24.42 10.85
CA PRO A 197 -9.43 -24.56 10.23
C PRO A 197 -9.36 -25.46 8.99
N ASP A 198 -10.39 -26.26 8.72
CA ASP A 198 -10.52 -27.21 7.61
C ASP A 198 -11.08 -26.57 6.32
N ALA A 199 -11.50 -25.31 6.37
CA ALA A 199 -12.08 -24.60 5.25
C ALA A 199 -10.99 -23.73 4.56
N GLU A 200 -10.47 -24.16 3.40
CA GLU A 200 -9.46 -23.44 2.60
C GLU A 200 -10.01 -22.17 1.89
N TYR A 201 -10.96 -21.47 2.49
CA TYR A 201 -11.61 -20.33 1.87
C TYR A 201 -10.92 -19.03 2.27
N ILE A 202 -10.51 -18.26 1.26
CA ILE A 202 -10.02 -16.89 1.44
C ILE A 202 -11.13 -15.92 1.91
N ASP A 203 -12.38 -16.34 1.74
CA ASP A 203 -13.59 -15.63 2.14
C ASP A 203 -13.90 -15.83 3.63
N ASP A 204 -12.99 -15.35 4.49
CA ASP A 204 -13.20 -15.30 5.94
C ASP A 204 -13.48 -13.87 6.42
N ILE A 205 -14.24 -13.77 7.51
CA ILE A 205 -14.57 -12.50 8.16
C ILE A 205 -13.29 -11.81 8.65
N SER A 206 -12.32 -12.54 9.20
CA SER A 206 -11.06 -11.98 9.69
C SER A 206 -10.17 -11.46 8.56
N ASN A 207 -10.36 -11.93 7.33
CA ASN A 207 -9.66 -11.47 6.12
C ASN A 207 -10.40 -10.32 5.38
N ALA A 208 -11.42 -9.70 5.98
CA ALA A 208 -12.14 -8.61 5.36
C ALA A 208 -12.41 -7.46 6.34
N ILE A 209 -12.49 -6.24 5.83
CA ILE A 209 -12.98 -5.05 6.53
C ILE A 209 -14.01 -4.32 5.67
N LEU A 210 -14.92 -3.60 6.32
CA LEU A 210 -15.92 -2.80 5.61
C LEU A 210 -15.34 -1.42 5.25
N LEU A 211 -15.37 -1.06 3.97
CA LEU A 211 -14.89 0.24 3.47
C LEU A 211 -15.96 0.92 2.60
N ARG A 212 -16.00 2.25 2.58
CA ARG A 212 -16.78 3.03 1.59
C ARG A 212 -16.22 2.71 0.20
N SER A 213 -17.07 2.60 -0.83
CA SER A 213 -16.69 2.09 -2.15
C SER A 213 -15.53 2.85 -2.82
N ASP A 214 -15.44 4.16 -2.64
CA ASP A 214 -14.32 4.99 -3.08
C ASP A 214 -13.01 4.63 -2.36
N ILE A 215 -13.05 4.51 -1.03
CA ILE A 215 -11.89 4.11 -0.22
C ILE A 215 -11.46 2.68 -0.54
N HIS A 216 -12.41 1.77 -0.75
CA HIS A 216 -12.14 0.40 -1.18
C HIS A 216 -11.41 0.36 -2.52
N THR A 217 -11.87 1.15 -3.50
CA THR A 217 -11.21 1.28 -4.80
C THR A 217 -9.77 1.75 -4.66
N LEU A 218 -9.52 2.77 -3.82
CA LEU A 218 -8.18 3.29 -3.56
C LEU A 218 -7.28 2.27 -2.86
N PHE A 219 -7.86 1.47 -1.96
CA PHE A 219 -7.18 0.40 -1.26
C PHE A 219 -6.70 -0.66 -2.26
N ASP A 220 -7.56 -1.14 -3.16
CA ASP A 220 -7.25 -2.19 -4.16
C ASP A 220 -6.26 -1.73 -5.23
N GLN A 221 -6.25 -0.43 -5.52
CA GLN A 221 -5.21 0.21 -6.33
C GLN A 221 -3.86 0.34 -5.59
N LYS A 222 -3.74 -0.18 -4.36
CA LYS A 222 -2.53 -0.12 -3.51
C LYS A 222 -2.08 1.32 -3.25
N ARG A 223 -3.02 2.28 -3.21
CA ARG A 223 -2.67 3.70 -3.06
C ARG A 223 -2.35 4.08 -1.62
N PHE A 224 -2.83 3.29 -0.67
CA PHE A 224 -2.49 3.40 0.74
C PHE A 224 -2.45 2.01 1.38
N VAL A 225 -1.85 1.94 2.55
CA VAL A 225 -1.79 0.76 3.42
C VAL A 225 -2.26 1.12 4.82
N ILE A 226 -2.55 0.09 5.62
CA ILE A 226 -2.80 0.22 7.05
C ILE A 226 -1.52 -0.20 7.75
N VAL A 227 -0.96 0.64 8.61
CA VAL A 227 0.29 0.37 9.34
C VAL A 227 0.16 0.77 10.80
N PRO A 228 0.88 0.10 11.70
CA PRO A 228 0.98 0.54 13.08
C PRO A 228 1.93 1.75 13.19
N LYS A 229 1.48 2.77 13.91
CA LYS A 229 2.30 3.90 14.36
C LYS A 229 1.98 4.16 15.82
N ALA A 230 3.00 4.08 16.68
CA ALA A 230 2.80 3.95 18.12
C ALA A 230 1.78 2.82 18.43
N ASP A 231 0.73 3.10 19.20
CA ASP A 231 -0.23 2.09 19.68
C ASP A 231 -1.51 2.00 18.83
N THR A 232 -1.47 2.48 17.58
CA THR A 232 -2.66 2.55 16.72
C THR A 232 -2.39 2.17 15.27
N PHE A 233 -3.40 1.60 14.62
CA PHE A 233 -3.41 1.44 13.17
C PHE A 233 -3.89 2.71 12.48
N VAL A 234 -3.08 3.18 11.53
CA VAL A 234 -3.38 4.36 10.73
C VAL A 234 -3.28 4.04 9.24
N ILE A 235 -3.91 4.87 8.44
CA ILE A 235 -3.69 4.89 6.99
C ILE A 235 -2.35 5.54 6.68
N HIS A 236 -1.52 4.88 5.88
CA HIS A 236 -0.31 5.45 5.31
C HIS A 236 -0.39 5.42 3.78
N VAL A 237 -0.35 6.61 3.18
CA VAL A 237 -0.46 6.79 1.73
C VAL A 237 0.88 6.45 1.05
N LEU A 238 0.83 5.57 0.05
CA LEU A 238 2.00 5.14 -0.74
C LEU A 238 2.10 5.86 -2.09
N ALA A 239 0.95 6.21 -2.68
CA ALA A 239 0.88 6.63 -4.07
C ALA A 239 1.65 7.92 -4.36
N SER A 240 2.65 7.84 -5.24
CA SER A 240 3.20 9.00 -5.95
C SER A 240 2.21 9.44 -7.05
N GLY A 241 1.21 10.24 -6.68
CA GLY A 241 0.22 10.80 -7.60
C GLY A 241 -0.52 11.97 -6.97
N THR A 242 -0.93 12.94 -7.79
CA THR A 242 -1.46 14.28 -7.48
C THR A 242 -2.76 14.35 -6.65
N SER A 243 -3.17 13.27 -6.01
CA SER A 243 -4.39 13.25 -5.20
C SER A 243 -4.11 13.84 -3.83
N LEU A 244 -4.06 15.17 -3.80
CA LEU A 244 -3.95 15.98 -2.58
C LEU A 244 -5.03 15.58 -1.57
N GLU A 245 -6.22 15.23 -2.04
CA GLU A 245 -7.31 14.73 -1.20
C GLU A 245 -6.92 13.44 -0.45
N LEU A 246 -6.33 12.44 -1.13
CA LEU A 246 -5.94 11.20 -0.46
C LEU A 246 -4.93 11.47 0.66
N VAL A 247 -3.98 12.36 0.40
CA VAL A 247 -2.95 12.70 1.39
C VAL A 247 -3.54 13.54 2.53
N ASN A 248 -4.19 14.66 2.20
CA ASN A 248 -4.67 15.62 3.19
C ASN A 248 -5.81 15.09 4.05
N CYS A 249 -6.69 14.29 3.45
CA CYS A 249 -7.81 13.74 4.19
C CYS A 249 -7.41 12.46 4.91
N TYR A 250 -6.61 11.56 4.32
CA TYR A 250 -6.49 10.19 4.85
C TYR A 250 -5.12 9.81 5.39
N HIS A 251 -4.04 10.55 5.13
CA HIS A 251 -2.73 10.20 5.69
C HIS A 251 -2.72 10.33 7.22
N ASN A 252 -2.20 9.30 7.91
CA ASN A 252 -2.18 9.19 9.38
C ASN A 252 -3.56 9.26 10.06
N VAL A 253 -4.63 9.01 9.31
CA VAL A 253 -5.97 8.85 9.88
C VAL A 253 -6.05 7.51 10.60
N MET A 254 -6.37 7.59 11.89
CA MET A 254 -6.66 6.42 12.72
C MET A 254 -7.93 5.72 12.24
N LEU A 255 -7.87 4.39 12.15
CA LEU A 255 -9.04 3.60 11.78
C LEU A 255 -10.09 3.62 12.89
N GLN A 256 -11.34 3.42 12.50
CA GLN A 256 -12.39 3.01 13.43
C GLN A 256 -12.00 1.65 14.05
N PRO A 257 -12.41 1.37 15.31
CA PRO A 257 -12.04 0.14 15.99
C PRO A 257 -12.22 -1.10 15.11
N LEU A 258 -11.15 -1.87 14.99
CA LEU A 258 -11.16 -3.17 14.34
C LEU A 258 -11.42 -4.24 15.40
N THR A 259 -12.24 -5.24 15.08
CA THR A 259 -12.54 -6.35 15.99
C THR A 259 -12.72 -7.59 15.14
N GLY A 260 -12.17 -8.73 15.56
CA GLY A 260 -12.25 -9.99 14.82
C GLY A 260 -11.62 -9.94 13.42
N VAL A 261 -10.61 -9.08 13.24
CA VAL A 261 -9.74 -9.00 12.07
C VAL A 261 -8.39 -9.53 12.50
N ALA A 262 -7.77 -10.41 11.72
CA ALA A 262 -6.45 -10.94 12.06
C ALA A 262 -5.36 -9.94 11.62
N THR A 263 -4.43 -9.64 12.52
CA THR A 263 -3.31 -8.73 12.24
C THR A 263 -2.43 -9.26 11.10
N GLU A 264 -2.37 -10.57 10.94
CA GLU A 264 -1.65 -11.26 9.87
C GLU A 264 -2.18 -10.93 8.49
N TYR A 265 -3.50 -10.76 8.34
CA TYR A 265 -4.08 -10.35 7.06
C TYR A 265 -3.83 -8.86 6.78
N LEU A 266 -3.84 -8.00 7.81
CA LEU A 266 -3.42 -6.59 7.66
C LEU A 266 -1.96 -6.52 7.20
N PHE A 267 -1.09 -7.36 7.78
CA PHE A 267 0.32 -7.42 7.39
C PHE A 267 0.50 -7.95 5.97
N ALA A 268 -0.23 -9.02 5.60
CA ALA A 268 -0.20 -9.55 4.24
C ALA A 268 -0.64 -8.49 3.22
N ARG A 269 -1.67 -7.69 3.54
CA ARG A 269 -2.10 -6.56 2.71
C ARG A 269 -1.00 -5.51 2.55
N PHE A 270 -0.32 -5.18 3.64
CA PHE A 270 0.82 -4.25 3.62
C PHE A 270 1.89 -4.78 2.67
N ALA A 271 2.33 -6.03 2.84
CA ALA A 271 3.32 -6.66 1.97
C ALA A 271 2.88 -6.66 0.49
N TRP A 272 1.65 -7.06 0.20
CA TRP A 272 1.06 -7.07 -1.16
C TRP A 272 1.13 -5.69 -1.82
N SER A 273 0.92 -4.64 -1.04
CA SER A 273 1.02 -3.26 -1.52
C SER A 273 2.47 -2.85 -1.76
N ILE A 274 3.38 -3.13 -0.83
CA ILE A 274 4.81 -2.78 -0.92
C ILE A 274 5.46 -3.37 -2.18
N PHE A 275 5.16 -4.62 -2.56
CA PHE A 275 5.72 -5.23 -3.77
C PHE A 275 5.34 -4.49 -5.07
N ALA A 276 4.24 -3.75 -5.11
CA ALA A 276 3.92 -2.93 -6.28
C ALA A 276 4.85 -1.72 -6.42
N TYR A 277 5.43 -1.24 -5.33
CA TYR A 277 6.33 -0.08 -5.30
C TYR A 277 7.82 -0.45 -5.44
N SER A 278 8.18 -1.73 -5.35
CA SER A 278 9.54 -2.22 -5.65
C SER A 278 9.74 -2.60 -7.12
N THR A 279 8.71 -2.50 -7.97
CA THR A 279 8.82 -2.82 -9.40
C THR A 279 9.95 -2.04 -10.12
N PRO A 280 10.16 -0.73 -9.87
CA PRO A 280 11.26 0.01 -10.51
C PRO A 280 12.63 -0.64 -10.27
N PHE A 281 12.92 -1.05 -9.02
CA PHE A 281 14.16 -1.74 -8.66
C PHE A 281 14.45 -2.95 -9.56
N LEU A 282 13.41 -3.73 -9.87
CA LEU A 282 13.52 -4.96 -10.66
C LEU A 282 13.58 -4.72 -12.17
N MET A 283 13.06 -3.59 -12.65
CA MET A 283 13.00 -3.26 -14.09
C MET A 283 14.21 -2.46 -14.58
N ASP A 284 15.01 -1.95 -13.66
CA ASP A 284 16.27 -1.26 -13.95
C ASP A 284 17.28 -2.18 -14.65
N GLY A 285 18.20 -1.58 -15.41
CA GLY A 285 19.03 -2.27 -16.41
C GLY A 285 20.10 -3.24 -15.90
N LEU A 286 20.12 -3.58 -14.62
CA LEU A 286 21.15 -4.41 -14.01
C LEU A 286 20.60 -5.74 -13.50
N ALA A 287 21.48 -6.74 -13.43
CA ALA A 287 21.15 -8.02 -12.84
C ALA A 287 20.80 -7.90 -11.34
N ARG A 288 19.86 -8.74 -10.89
CA ARG A 288 19.31 -8.72 -9.54
C ARG A 288 19.48 -10.07 -8.87
N THR A 289 20.02 -10.06 -7.65
CA THR A 289 19.98 -11.24 -6.78
C THR A 289 18.57 -11.36 -6.23
N LEU A 290 17.83 -12.38 -6.64
CA LEU A 290 16.44 -12.58 -6.25
C LEU A 290 16.29 -13.75 -5.29
N LEU A 291 15.36 -13.58 -4.34
CA LEU A 291 14.90 -14.64 -3.43
C LEU A 291 13.63 -15.25 -4.02
N LEU A 292 13.69 -16.53 -4.40
CA LEU A 292 12.54 -17.29 -4.88
C LEU A 292 12.29 -18.47 -3.96
N TYR A 293 11.01 -18.74 -3.70
CA TYR A 293 10.59 -19.98 -3.06
C TYR A 293 9.97 -20.88 -4.11
N VAL A 294 10.64 -21.99 -4.41
CA VAL A 294 10.19 -23.00 -5.38
C VAL A 294 10.19 -24.34 -4.66
N ASP A 295 9.05 -25.02 -4.60
CA ASP A 295 8.89 -26.34 -3.97
C ASP A 295 9.40 -26.39 -2.51
N ASP A 296 9.06 -25.34 -1.74
CA ASP A 296 9.46 -25.14 -0.34
C ASP A 296 10.97 -25.00 -0.07
N GLU A 297 11.77 -24.90 -1.13
CA GLU A 297 13.18 -24.54 -1.05
C GLU A 297 13.42 -23.07 -1.39
N VAL A 298 14.37 -22.47 -0.67
CA VAL A 298 14.87 -21.13 -0.94
C VAL A 298 15.90 -21.20 -2.06
N LYS A 299 15.61 -20.55 -3.18
CA LYS A 299 16.56 -20.38 -4.29
C LYS A 299 16.98 -18.92 -4.37
N VAL A 300 18.27 -18.69 -4.21
CA VAL A 300 18.91 -17.39 -4.44
C VAL A 300 19.62 -17.44 -5.78
N VAL A 301 19.14 -16.66 -6.74
CA VAL A 301 19.64 -16.69 -8.12
C VAL A 301 19.78 -15.26 -8.64
N GLU A 302 20.83 -15.00 -9.41
CA GLU A 302 20.99 -13.74 -10.12
C GLU A 302 20.23 -13.78 -11.46
N TYR A 303 19.32 -12.82 -11.64
CA TYR A 303 18.47 -12.71 -12.81
C TYR A 303 18.84 -11.48 -13.65
N SER A 304 18.87 -11.65 -14.97
CA SER A 304 18.99 -10.53 -15.92
C SER A 304 17.71 -9.68 -15.93
N ARG A 305 17.79 -8.49 -16.52
CA ARG A 305 16.64 -7.60 -16.69
C ARG A 305 15.48 -8.28 -17.40
N GLU A 306 15.75 -8.97 -18.50
CA GLU A 306 14.73 -9.62 -19.33
C GLU A 306 14.02 -10.71 -18.53
N GLN A 307 14.77 -11.47 -17.73
CA GLN A 307 14.21 -12.51 -16.89
C GLN A 307 13.39 -11.91 -15.73
N CYS A 308 13.85 -10.83 -15.11
CA CYS A 308 13.05 -10.07 -14.13
C CYS A 308 11.72 -9.58 -14.72
N ARG A 309 11.74 -9.06 -15.96
CA ARG A 309 10.51 -8.62 -16.66
C ARG A 309 9.55 -9.78 -16.92
N GLN A 310 10.08 -10.94 -17.29
CA GLN A 310 9.28 -12.15 -17.52
C GLN A 310 8.65 -12.64 -16.21
N LEU A 311 9.40 -12.69 -15.11
CA LEU A 311 8.91 -13.06 -13.78
C LEU A 311 7.75 -12.16 -13.33
N ILE A 312 7.90 -10.83 -13.43
CA ILE A 312 6.86 -9.87 -13.03
C ILE A 312 5.63 -9.95 -13.94
N SER A 313 5.83 -10.15 -15.23
CA SER A 313 4.73 -10.23 -16.20
C SER A 313 3.92 -11.53 -16.06
N GLY A 314 4.58 -12.64 -15.73
CA GLY A 314 3.93 -13.92 -15.42
C GLY A 314 3.12 -13.89 -14.13
N SER A 315 3.54 -13.09 -13.14
CA SER A 315 2.82 -12.88 -11.87
C SER A 315 1.56 -12.02 -11.98
N LYS A 316 1.26 -11.39 -13.14
CA LYS A 316 0.01 -10.62 -13.30
C LYS A 316 -1.18 -11.56 -13.37
N SER A 317 -1.76 -11.85 -12.20
CA SER A 317 -3.09 -12.44 -12.08
C SER A 317 -4.03 -11.65 -12.99
N ARG A 318 -4.63 -12.33 -13.98
CA ARG A 318 -5.55 -11.73 -14.94
C ARG A 318 -6.66 -11.07 -14.13
N SER A 319 -6.70 -9.74 -14.10
CA SER A 319 -7.76 -8.99 -13.44
C SER A 319 -9.10 -9.48 -13.97
N GLN A 320 -9.83 -10.25 -13.15
CA GLN A 320 -11.22 -10.61 -13.42
C GLN A 320 -12.06 -9.37 -13.12
N SER A 321 -12.03 -8.41 -14.05
CA SER A 321 -13.14 -7.48 -14.17
C SER A 321 -14.43 -8.32 -14.29
N PRO A 322 -15.53 -7.97 -13.61
CA PRO A 322 -16.73 -8.82 -13.56
C PRO A 322 -17.14 -9.25 -14.96
N ARG A 323 -16.88 -10.51 -15.31
CA ARG A 323 -17.27 -11.05 -16.61
C ARG A 323 -18.79 -10.98 -16.67
N LYS A 324 -19.28 -10.13 -17.59
CA LYS A 324 -20.67 -10.09 -18.05
C LYS A 324 -21.16 -11.53 -18.19
N ARG A 325 -22.12 -11.94 -17.34
CA ARG A 325 -22.70 -13.29 -17.37
C ARG A 325 -23.04 -13.64 -18.81
N GLN A 326 -22.42 -14.68 -19.37
CA GLN A 326 -22.90 -15.24 -20.62
C GLN A 326 -24.30 -15.79 -20.34
N ARG A 327 -25.26 -15.34 -21.14
CA ARG A 327 -26.62 -15.86 -21.12
C ARG A 327 -26.54 -17.31 -21.60
N ASP A 328 -27.02 -18.25 -20.79
CA ASP A 328 -27.14 -19.65 -21.19
C ASP A 328 -27.93 -19.74 -22.51
N ARG A 329 -27.32 -20.38 -23.50
CA ARG A 329 -28.02 -20.80 -24.72
C ARG A 329 -28.94 -21.95 -24.32
N ILE A 330 -30.20 -21.64 -24.10
CA ILE A 330 -31.27 -22.63 -24.05
C ILE A 330 -31.32 -23.30 -25.43
N GLN A 331 -31.18 -24.62 -25.47
CA GLN A 331 -31.42 -25.43 -26.66
C GLN A 331 -32.91 -25.35 -27.02
N PRO A 332 -33.28 -25.12 -28.29
CA PRO A 332 -34.67 -25.12 -28.68
C PRO A 332 -35.22 -26.55 -28.63
N GLN A 333 -36.22 -26.79 -27.79
CA GLN A 333 -37.15 -27.89 -28.00
C GLN A 333 -38.33 -27.41 -28.86
N PRO A 334 -38.93 -28.27 -29.68
CA PRO A 334 -39.97 -27.88 -30.62
C PRO A 334 -41.28 -27.58 -29.89
N GLU A 335 -41.77 -26.37 -30.14
CA GLU A 335 -43.16 -25.97 -30.39
C GLU A 335 -44.28 -26.74 -29.68
N ASP A 336 -44.93 -26.06 -28.74
CA ASP A 336 -46.39 -26.03 -28.65
C ASP A 336 -46.82 -24.56 -28.49
N ASP A 337 -47.65 -24.12 -29.44
CA ASP A 337 -48.20 -22.78 -29.56
C ASP A 337 -49.11 -22.44 -28.37
N GLU A 338 -48.82 -21.36 -27.65
CA GLU A 338 -49.88 -20.55 -27.03
C GLU A 338 -49.43 -19.10 -26.81
N GLU A 339 -50.32 -18.19 -27.20
CA GLU A 339 -50.13 -16.74 -27.31
C GLU A 339 -50.04 -16.07 -25.92
N PHE A 340 -48.88 -15.52 -25.54
CA PHE A 340 -48.79 -14.59 -24.41
C PHE A 340 -48.04 -13.30 -24.74
N ARG A 341 -48.81 -12.20 -24.76
CA ARG A 341 -48.41 -10.83 -25.12
C ARG A 341 -47.49 -10.21 -24.06
N GLY A 342 -46.26 -9.86 -24.46
CA GLY A 342 -45.32 -9.09 -23.65
C GLY A 342 -44.85 -7.80 -24.35
N ARG A 343 -45.30 -6.63 -23.87
CA ARG A 343 -44.91 -5.28 -24.33
C ARG A 343 -43.39 -5.04 -24.19
N LYS A 344 -42.70 -4.78 -25.30
CA LYS A 344 -41.35 -4.18 -25.33
C LYS A 344 -41.44 -2.66 -25.08
N ARG A 345 -40.98 -2.19 -23.92
CA ARG A 345 -40.65 -0.77 -23.69
C ARG A 345 -39.40 -0.41 -24.49
N ARG A 346 -39.57 0.33 -25.59
CA ARG A 346 -38.49 1.11 -26.23
C ARG A 346 -38.18 2.33 -25.35
N ARG A 347 -36.94 2.49 -24.91
CA ARG A 347 -36.43 3.79 -24.43
C ARG A 347 -35.82 4.50 -25.63
N SER A 348 -36.51 5.54 -26.10
CA SER A 348 -35.97 6.58 -26.97
C SER A 348 -35.16 7.56 -26.13
N LEU A 349 -33.89 7.74 -26.47
CA LEU A 349 -33.18 8.99 -26.24
C LEU A 349 -32.61 9.40 -27.60
N GLY A 350 -33.25 10.40 -28.19
CA GLY A 350 -32.74 11.10 -29.36
C GLY A 350 -31.78 12.21 -28.91
N LEU A 351 -30.83 12.48 -29.81
CA LEU A 351 -30.13 13.73 -30.11
C LEU A 351 -29.21 13.34 -31.29
N SER A 352 -29.63 13.45 -32.56
CA SER A 352 -29.46 14.62 -33.46
C SER A 352 -28.03 15.19 -33.38
N SER A 353 -27.23 15.35 -34.42
CA SER A 353 -27.47 15.45 -35.87
C SER A 353 -26.09 15.40 -36.55
N LEU A 354 -25.91 14.60 -37.59
CA LEU A 354 -24.96 14.80 -38.69
C LEU A 354 -25.19 13.67 -39.71
N ASP A 355 -25.80 13.98 -40.85
CA ASP A 355 -25.04 14.01 -42.11
C ASP A 355 -25.90 14.36 -43.34
N SER A 356 -25.41 15.37 -44.06
CA SER A 356 -25.13 15.36 -45.50
C SER A 356 -26.22 14.96 -46.51
N LEU A 357 -26.65 15.92 -47.32
CA LEU A 357 -27.00 15.71 -48.73
C LEU A 357 -26.76 16.97 -49.57
N GLY A 358 -26.20 16.77 -50.77
CA GLY A 358 -26.43 17.64 -51.93
C GLY A 358 -25.22 18.43 -52.42
N GLY A 359 -24.52 17.90 -53.44
CA GLY A 359 -23.38 18.55 -54.08
C GLY A 359 -23.71 19.59 -55.14
N LEU A 360 -22.65 20.21 -55.68
CA LEU A 360 -22.46 20.68 -57.07
C LEU A 360 -21.23 21.61 -57.15
N SER A 361 -20.38 21.36 -58.16
CA SER A 361 -19.48 22.32 -58.87
C SER A 361 -18.43 23.09 -58.07
N THR A 362 -17.25 23.51 -58.55
CA THR A 362 -16.43 23.36 -59.76
C THR A 362 -15.12 24.09 -59.40
N ASP A 363 -14.04 23.73 -60.09
CA ASP A 363 -12.90 24.58 -60.48
C ASP A 363 -11.71 24.87 -59.52
N ARG A 364 -10.56 24.37 -60.00
CA ARG A 364 -9.27 25.05 -60.31
C ARG A 364 -8.40 25.71 -59.21
N GLY A 365 -7.11 25.40 -59.34
CA GLY A 365 -5.96 26.28 -59.01
C GLY A 365 -5.17 25.83 -57.79
N GLU A 366 -4.16 24.97 -57.89
CA GLU A 366 -2.73 25.29 -58.13
C GLU A 366 -2.06 26.26 -57.13
N SER A 367 -0.90 25.81 -56.62
CA SER A 367 0.30 26.58 -56.21
C SER A 367 0.56 26.85 -54.71
N GLN A 368 1.36 25.95 -54.12
CA GLN A 368 2.72 26.14 -53.57
C GLN A 368 3.11 27.32 -52.63
N SER A 369 4.09 26.96 -51.79
CA SER A 369 5.05 27.73 -50.97
C SER A 369 4.59 28.09 -49.53
N GLU A 370 5.11 27.46 -48.47
CA GLU A 370 6.51 27.45 -47.95
C GLU A 370 6.80 28.73 -47.14
N THR A 371 7.02 28.58 -45.83
CA THR A 371 8.14 29.19 -45.08
C THR A 371 8.07 28.86 -43.59
N ASP A 372 9.17 28.30 -43.10
CA ASP A 372 9.58 28.18 -41.71
C ASP A 372 9.83 29.55 -41.07
N ILE A 373 9.52 29.69 -39.78
CA ILE A 373 10.23 30.64 -38.89
C ILE A 373 10.46 29.99 -37.52
N GLU A 374 11.70 29.55 -37.31
CA GLU A 374 12.37 29.45 -36.01
C GLU A 374 12.59 30.85 -35.42
N VAL A 375 12.34 31.04 -34.13
CA VAL A 375 12.93 32.16 -33.36
C VAL A 375 13.56 31.61 -32.09
N ASN A 376 14.89 31.63 -32.09
CA ASN A 376 15.76 31.51 -30.94
C ASN A 376 16.30 32.93 -30.62
N THR A 377 16.34 33.34 -29.35
CA THR A 377 17.16 34.49 -28.94
C THR A 377 17.59 34.40 -27.47
N LYS A 378 18.83 33.94 -27.32
CA LYS A 378 19.98 34.50 -26.56
C LYS A 378 19.80 35.17 -25.18
N GLN A 379 20.67 34.66 -24.30
CA GLN A 379 21.38 35.25 -23.16
C GLN A 379 21.67 36.76 -23.23
N VAL A 380 21.58 37.40 -22.06
CA VAL A 380 22.42 38.54 -21.65
C VAL A 380 22.87 38.28 -20.21
N GLY A 381 24.18 38.39 -19.97
CA GLY A 381 24.76 38.46 -18.63
C GLY A 381 25.13 39.90 -18.29
N THR A 382 25.11 40.24 -17.00
CA THR A 382 25.90 41.33 -16.42
C THR A 382 26.20 41.04 -14.95
N SER A 383 27.45 41.33 -14.60
CA SER A 383 28.08 41.39 -13.29
C SER A 383 27.42 42.38 -12.32
N ASN A 384 27.52 42.10 -11.01
CA ASN A 384 28.13 43.01 -10.03
C ASN A 384 28.29 42.30 -8.67
N GLY A 385 29.49 42.42 -8.10
CA GLY A 385 29.79 42.05 -6.72
C GLY A 385 29.93 43.30 -5.85
N TYR A 386 29.51 43.18 -4.60
CA TYR A 386 29.87 43.92 -3.37
C TYR A 386 29.25 43.05 -2.26
N GLY A 387 29.80 42.76 -1.09
CA GLY A 387 30.96 43.21 -0.33
C GLY A 387 30.68 42.72 1.10
N CYS A 388 31.69 42.16 1.77
CA CYS A 388 31.62 41.68 3.14
C CYS A 388 31.23 42.80 4.12
N ILE A 389 30.40 42.48 5.12
CA ILE A 389 30.37 43.21 6.39
C ILE A 389 30.25 42.17 7.51
N GLU A 390 31.30 42.11 8.32
CA GLU A 390 31.34 41.48 9.64
C GLU A 390 30.50 42.31 10.62
N SER A 391 29.77 41.64 11.51
CA SER A 391 29.54 42.15 12.86
C SER A 391 29.15 41.01 13.80
N GLU A 392 30.10 40.64 14.64
CA GLU A 392 29.89 39.94 15.90
C GLU A 392 28.98 40.78 16.82
N SER A 393 28.08 40.13 17.57
CA SER A 393 27.95 40.34 19.02
C SER A 393 26.82 39.51 19.62
N GLY A 394 27.11 38.85 20.75
CA GLY A 394 26.18 38.80 21.89
C GLY A 394 25.30 37.56 22.02
N GLY A 395 25.76 36.60 22.83
CA GLY A 395 25.01 35.41 23.19
C GLY A 395 23.95 35.60 24.29
N LEU A 396 23.18 34.53 24.49
CA LEU A 396 22.56 34.00 25.72
C LEU A 396 21.84 32.73 25.23
N GLY A 397 22.24 31.49 25.56
CA GLY A 397 22.46 30.97 26.89
C GLY A 397 21.15 30.40 27.45
N SER A 398 20.74 29.20 27.01
CA SER A 398 19.89 28.30 27.83
C SER A 398 20.00 26.85 27.36
N LYS A 399 20.64 26.07 28.23
CA LYS A 399 20.75 24.62 28.20
C LYS A 399 19.41 24.00 28.59
N VAL A 400 18.93 23.02 27.84
CA VAL A 400 18.14 21.90 28.39
C VAL A 400 18.71 20.60 27.81
N LYS A 401 19.45 19.87 28.65
CA LYS A 401 19.91 18.50 28.44
C LYS A 401 19.23 17.62 29.50
N GLN A 402 19.08 16.34 29.17
CA GLN A 402 18.57 15.20 29.96
C GLN A 402 17.03 15.15 30.07
N LEU A 403 16.38 14.02 29.79
CA LEU A 403 16.64 12.67 30.30
C LEU A 403 16.27 11.61 29.25
N CYS A 404 17.06 10.53 29.18
CA CYS A 404 16.65 9.13 28.90
C CYS A 404 17.91 8.25 28.75
N ASN A 405 18.61 8.02 29.86
CA ASN A 405 19.52 6.87 30.02
C ASN A 405 18.96 6.06 31.18
N ALA A 406 18.41 4.89 30.89
CA ALA A 406 18.19 3.84 31.87
C ALA A 406 19.00 2.63 31.38
N GLU A 407 20.16 2.44 32.00
CA GLU A 407 21.00 1.26 31.85
C GLU A 407 20.29 0.07 32.51
N ILE A 408 20.21 -1.03 31.77
CA ILE A 408 19.81 -2.35 32.28
C ILE A 408 21.09 -3.06 32.75
N PRO A 409 21.23 -3.45 34.03
CA PRO A 409 22.34 -4.30 34.43
C PRO A 409 22.02 -5.77 34.12
N SER A 410 22.88 -6.37 33.31
CA SER A 410 22.99 -7.82 33.17
C SER A 410 23.76 -8.42 34.34
N ARG A 411 23.16 -9.36 35.09
CA ARG A 411 23.85 -10.60 35.49
C ARG A 411 22.91 -11.64 36.08
N LEU A 412 23.10 -12.85 35.57
CA LEU A 412 22.61 -14.14 36.06
C LEU A 412 22.97 -14.37 37.53
N ASP A 413 22.08 -14.99 38.31
CA ASP A 413 22.40 -16.29 38.88
C ASP A 413 21.16 -17.11 39.29
N LYS A 414 21.36 -18.44 39.30
CA LYS A 414 20.37 -19.51 39.46
C LYS A 414 20.01 -19.80 40.93
N SER A 415 18.88 -20.51 41.09
CA SER A 415 18.31 -21.22 42.26
C SER A 415 16.97 -20.59 42.68
N GLY A 416 15.85 -21.28 42.88
CA GLY A 416 15.53 -22.69 43.10
C GLY A 416 14.45 -22.73 44.20
N TRP A 417 13.36 -23.50 44.00
CA TRP A 417 12.33 -23.87 45.01
C TRP A 417 11.40 -22.72 45.48
N THR A 418 10.11 -22.85 45.82
CA THR A 418 8.99 -23.83 45.77
C THR A 418 7.75 -23.07 46.23
N ASP A 419 6.55 -23.52 45.84
CA ASP A 419 5.24 -23.42 46.51
C ASP A 419 4.90 -22.21 47.40
N TYR A 420 3.86 -21.46 47.00
CA TYR A 420 2.58 -21.30 47.74
C TYR A 420 1.51 -20.67 46.85
#